data_AF-A0AA39T721-F1
#
_entry.id   AF-A0AA39T721-F1
#
_cell.length_a   1.000
_cell.length_b   1.000
_cell.length_c   1.000
_cell.angle_alpha   90.00
_cell.angle_beta   90.00
_cell.angle_gamma   90.00
#
_symmetry.space_group_name_H-M   'P 1'
#
loop_
_entity.id
_entity.type
_entity.pdbx_description
1 polymer ?
#
loop_
_entity_poly.entity_id
_entity_poly.type
_entity_poly.pdbx_seq_one_letter_code
_entity_poly.pdbx_strand_id
1 'polypeptide(L)'
;MCFYFVVINLSQGLMAANNAVGIDKEQVFGMAETEMEYRVELFNRLAKTCFSKCVDKRYKENELNMGENSCIDRCVSKYWQVNSMIGQLLSAGGRPPPM
;
A
#
# COMPACT_ATOMS: atom_id res chain seq x y z
N MET A 1 -0.05 -5.83 12.36
CA MET A 1 0.65 -4.64 11.84
C MET A 1 0.02 -4.06 10.57
N CYS A 2 -0.47 -4.87 9.63
CA CYS A 2 -1.09 -4.38 8.38
C CYS A 2 -2.30 -3.47 8.62
N PHE A 3 -3.23 -3.85 9.50
CA PHE A 3 -4.35 -3.00 9.88
C PHE A 3 -3.89 -1.67 10.46
N TYR A 4 -2.87 -1.66 11.34
CA TYR A 4 -2.36 -0.44 11.94
C TYR A 4 -1.63 0.46 10.92
N PHE A 5 -0.79 -0.10 10.04
CA PHE A 5 -0.11 0.68 9.02
C PHE A 5 -1.10 1.27 7.99
N VAL A 6 -2.13 0.50 7.62
CA VAL A 6 -3.19 0.94 6.70
C VAL A 6 -4.07 2.01 7.36
N VAL A 7 -4.49 1.80 8.61
CA VAL A 7 -5.28 2.79 9.38
C VAL A 7 -4.48 4.06 9.64
N ILE A 8 -3.18 3.97 9.94
CA ILE A 8 -2.29 5.14 10.10
C ILE A 8 -2.14 5.90 8.77
N ASN A 9 -1.89 5.23 7.65
CA ASN A 9 -1.74 5.91 6.35
C ASN A 9 -3.06 6.47 5.80
N LEU A 10 -4.20 5.81 6.07
CA LEU A 10 -5.53 6.29 5.68
C LEU A 10 -5.99 7.47 6.54
N SER A 11 -5.75 7.42 7.85
CA SER A 11 -6.01 8.54 8.75
C SER A 11 -5.10 9.74 8.46
N GLN A 12 -3.84 9.52 8.09
CA GLN A 12 -2.95 10.59 7.61
C GLN A 12 -3.47 11.24 6.32
N GLY A 13 -4.05 10.45 5.39
CA GLY A 13 -4.70 10.99 4.20
C GLY A 13 -5.90 11.90 4.51
N LEU A 14 -6.73 11.52 5.49
CA LEU A 14 -7.84 12.36 5.97
C LEU A 14 -7.35 13.65 6.67
N MET A 15 -6.26 13.55 7.45
CA MET A 15 -5.66 14.69 8.15
C MET A 15 -4.92 15.65 7.21
N ALA A 16 -4.42 15.18 6.06
CA ALA A 16 -3.85 16.02 5.01
C ALA A 16 -4.92 16.84 4.27
N ALA A 17 -6.09 16.24 4.02
CA ALA A 17 -7.22 16.95 3.40
C ALA A 17 -7.73 18.12 4.26
N ASN A 18 -7.65 18.00 5.59
CA ASN A 18 -8.17 19.02 6.51
C ASN A 18 -7.20 20.20 6.72
N ASN A 19 -5.91 20.05 6.39
CA ASN A 19 -4.87 21.06 6.61
C ASN A 19 -4.48 21.83 5.33
N ALA A 20 -5.13 21.58 4.18
CA ALA A 20 -4.92 22.29 2.92
C ALA A 20 -5.50 23.73 2.89
N VAL A 21 -5.68 24.34 4.05
CA VAL A 21 -6.04 25.75 4.19
C VAL A 21 -4.75 26.58 4.09
N GLY A 22 -4.28 26.84 2.87
CA GLY A 22 -3.45 28.03 2.60
C GLY A 22 -2.06 27.86 1.99
N ILE A 23 -1.86 26.98 1.00
CA ILE A 23 -0.68 27.02 0.11
C ILE A 23 -1.17 26.86 -1.34
N ASP A 24 -0.65 27.69 -2.25
CA ASP A 24 -1.00 27.81 -3.68
C ASP A 24 -1.80 26.63 -4.27
N LYS A 25 -3.12 26.82 -4.33
CA LYS A 25 -4.12 25.75 -4.43
C LYS A 25 -4.14 25.01 -5.77
N GLU A 26 -3.59 25.57 -6.84
CA GLU A 26 -3.79 25.01 -8.18
C GLU A 26 -2.76 23.91 -8.53
N GLN A 27 -1.49 24.06 -8.13
CA GLN A 27 -0.41 23.14 -8.48
C GLN A 27 -0.11 22.12 -7.38
N VAL A 28 -0.33 22.48 -6.11
CA VAL A 28 -0.09 21.59 -4.96
C VAL A 28 -1.20 20.56 -4.83
N PHE A 29 -2.45 20.89 -5.21
CA PHE A 29 -3.55 19.92 -5.21
C PHE A 29 -3.35 18.80 -6.22
N GLY A 30 -2.89 19.11 -7.43
CA GLY A 30 -2.69 18.08 -8.47
C GLY A 30 -1.67 17.00 -8.05
N MET A 31 -0.59 17.39 -7.38
CA MET A 31 0.41 16.43 -6.88
C MET A 31 -0.08 15.68 -5.63
N ALA A 32 -0.75 16.37 -4.70
CA ALA A 32 -1.30 15.77 -3.48
C ALA A 32 -2.44 14.78 -3.78
N GLU A 33 -3.27 15.05 -4.79
CA GLU A 33 -4.33 14.17 -5.27
C GLU A 33 -3.74 12.89 -5.87
N THR A 34 -2.73 13.01 -6.76
CA THR A 34 -2.05 11.83 -7.32
C THR A 34 -1.37 10.97 -6.26
N GLU A 35 -0.85 11.56 -5.18
CA GLU A 35 -0.28 10.78 -4.08
C GLU A 35 -1.35 9.97 -3.34
N MET A 36 -2.54 10.54 -3.15
CA MET A 36 -3.64 9.87 -2.47
C MET A 36 -4.23 8.75 -3.33
N GLU A 37 -4.44 8.98 -4.63
CA GLU A 37 -4.92 7.97 -5.56
C GLU A 37 -3.95 6.78 -5.67
N TYR A 38 -2.65 7.06 -5.71
CA TYR A 38 -1.61 6.03 -5.75
C TYR A 38 -1.65 5.14 -4.48
N ARG A 39 -1.89 5.72 -3.30
CA ARG A 39 -2.02 4.94 -2.05
C ARG A 39 -3.22 3.98 -2.08
N VAL A 40 -4.34 4.43 -2.65
CA VAL A 40 -5.55 3.59 -2.79
C VAL A 40 -5.34 2.48 -3.82
N GLU A 41 -4.74 2.78 -4.97
CA GLU A 41 -4.46 1.78 -5.98
C GLU A 41 -3.48 0.72 -5.46
N LEU A 42 -2.45 1.15 -4.74
CA LEU A 42 -1.47 0.28 -4.11
C LEU A 42 -2.14 -0.69 -3.13
N PHE A 43 -3.05 -0.20 -2.29
CA PHE A 43 -3.79 -1.04 -1.36
C PHE A 43 -4.67 -2.07 -2.08
N ASN A 44 -5.36 -1.67 -3.14
CA ASN A 44 -6.18 -2.57 -3.95
C ASN A 44 -5.35 -3.69 -4.60
N ARG A 45 -4.17 -3.36 -5.15
CA ARG A 45 -3.25 -4.34 -5.75
C ARG A 45 -2.65 -5.27 -4.69
N LEU A 46 -2.27 -4.74 -3.54
CA LEU A 46 -1.75 -5.50 -2.40
C LEU A 46 -2.78 -6.50 -1.87
N ALA A 47 -4.02 -6.05 -1.65
CA ALA A 47 -5.10 -6.90 -1.18
C ALA A 47 -5.38 -8.06 -2.15
N LYS A 48 -5.51 -7.78 -3.46
CA LYS A 48 -5.71 -8.81 -4.50
C LYS A 48 -4.54 -9.79 -4.58
N THR A 49 -3.30 -9.30 -4.50
CA THR A 49 -2.10 -10.13 -4.59
C THR A 49 -1.95 -11.05 -3.38
N CYS A 50 -2.13 -10.52 -2.17
CA CYS A 50 -2.01 -11.33 -0.96
C CYS A 50 -3.19 -12.29 -0.78
N PHE A 51 -4.41 -11.87 -1.15
CA PHE A 51 -5.56 -12.77 -1.16
C PHE A 51 -5.36 -13.95 -2.12
N SER A 52 -4.93 -13.68 -3.36
CA SER A 52 -4.66 -14.75 -4.34
C SER A 52 -3.47 -15.67 -4.00
N LYS A 53 -2.52 -15.21 -3.19
CA LYS A 53 -1.35 -16.00 -2.76
C LYS A 53 -1.58 -16.79 -1.47
N CYS A 54 -2.38 -16.26 -0.56
CA CYS A 54 -2.53 -16.80 0.79
C CYS A 54 -3.87 -17.48 1.05
N VAL A 55 -4.90 -17.21 0.25
CA VAL A 55 -6.21 -17.82 0.37
C VAL A 55 -6.39 -18.84 -0.76
N ASP A 56 -6.68 -20.09 -0.41
CA ASP A 56 -6.89 -21.15 -1.41
C ASP A 56 -8.24 -20.95 -2.13
N LYS A 57 -8.29 -21.29 -3.42
CA LYS A 57 -9.52 -21.24 -4.23
C LYS A 57 -10.57 -22.25 -3.75
N ARG A 58 -10.14 -23.29 -3.04
CA ARG A 58 -11.03 -24.23 -2.36
C ARG A 58 -11.37 -23.67 -1.00
N TYR A 59 -12.28 -22.70 -0.98
CA TYR A 59 -12.87 -22.13 0.22
C TYR A 59 -13.54 -23.23 1.05
N LYS A 60 -12.81 -23.78 2.03
CA LYS A 60 -13.32 -24.81 2.94
C LYS A 60 -14.14 -24.21 4.06
N GLU A 61 -13.83 -23.00 4.48
CA GLU A 61 -14.45 -22.29 5.60
C GLU A 61 -14.54 -20.80 5.28
N ASN A 62 -15.54 -20.11 5.85
CA ASN A 62 -15.75 -18.66 5.66
C ASN A 62 -14.80 -17.80 6.52
N GLU A 63 -14.01 -18.43 7.39
CA GLU A 63 -13.07 -17.75 8.28
C GLU A 63 -11.64 -18.02 7.84
N LEU A 64 -10.83 -16.95 7.86
CA LEU A 64 -9.40 -17.04 7.58
C LEU A 64 -8.72 -17.88 8.66
N ASN A 65 -8.16 -19.02 8.25
CA ASN A 65 -7.47 -19.88 9.19
C ASN A 65 -6.18 -19.21 9.68
N MET A 66 -5.67 -19.62 10.84
CA MET A 66 -4.46 -19.04 11.44
C MET A 66 -3.24 -19.11 10.50
N GLY A 67 -3.19 -20.13 9.63
CA GLY A 67 -2.18 -20.25 8.57
C GLY A 67 -2.30 -19.18 7.47
N GLU A 68 -3.52 -18.82 7.06
CA GLU A 68 -3.79 -17.81 6.04
C GLU A 68 -3.49 -16.41 6.58
N ASN A 69 -3.89 -16.12 7.83
CA ASN A 69 -3.54 -14.86 8.51
C ASN A 69 -2.02 -14.67 8.60
N SER A 70 -1.28 -15.70 9.01
CA SER A 70 0.18 -15.65 9.07
C SER A 70 0.84 -15.51 7.69
N CYS A 71 0.23 -16.07 6.63
CA CYS A 71 0.68 -15.86 5.26
C CYS A 71 0.47 -14.42 4.81
N ILE A 72 -0.70 -13.83 5.09
CA ILE A 72 -1.05 -12.45 4.69
C ILE A 72 -0.05 -11.45 5.29
N ASP A 73 0.28 -11.55 6.57
CA ASP A 73 1.27 -10.67 7.20
C ASP A 73 2.65 -10.74 6.51
N ARG A 74 3.11 -11.95 6.17
CA ARG A 74 4.37 -12.17 5.43
C ARG A 74 4.29 -11.64 4.01
N CYS A 75 3.15 -11.82 3.34
CA CYS A 75 2.92 -11.33 1.98
C CYS A 75 3.01 -9.81 1.92
N VAL A 76 2.34 -9.12 2.85
CA VAL A 76 2.35 -7.66 2.91
C VAL A 76 3.75 -7.13 3.19
N SER A 77 4.49 -7.73 4.13
CA SER A 77 5.88 -7.36 4.40
C SER A 77 6.77 -7.45 3.14
N LYS A 78 6.65 -8.55 2.38
CA LYS A 78 7.39 -8.73 1.12
C LYS A 78 6.93 -7.74 0.03
N TYR A 79 5.63 -7.48 -0.07
CA TYR A 79 5.08 -6.57 -1.06
C TYR A 79 5.61 -5.14 -0.85
N TRP A 80 5.65 -4.67 0.39
CA TRP A 80 6.21 -3.35 0.71
C TRP A 80 7.71 -3.25 0.43
N GLN A 81 8.48 -4.29 0.73
CA GLN A 81 9.91 -4.32 0.38
C GLN A 81 10.12 -4.18 -1.13
N VAL A 82 9.38 -4.95 -1.93
CA VAL A 82 9.45 -4.89 -3.39
C VAL A 82 8.97 -3.54 -3.91
N ASN A 83 7.85 -3.02 -3.39
CA ASN A 83 7.33 -1.72 -3.79
C ASN A 83 8.30 -0.57 -3.48
N SER A 84 8.99 -0.64 -2.34
CA SER A 84 10.04 0.32 -1.97
C SER A 84 11.25 0.24 -2.92
N MET A 85 11.71 -0.97 -3.25
CA MET A 85 12.79 -1.16 -4.23
C MET A 85 12.41 -0.63 -5.62
N ILE A 86 11.18 -0.89 -6.07
CA ILE A 86 10.66 -0.35 -7.33
C ILE A 86 10.59 1.18 -7.28
N GLY A 87 10.13 1.76 -6.16
CA GLY A 87 10.10 3.22 -5.97
C GLY A 87 11.49 3.85 -6.04
N GLN A 88 12.49 3.20 -5.45
CA GLN A 88 13.90 3.62 -5.55
C GLN A 88 14.42 3.51 -6.99
N LEU A 89 14.13 2.41 -7.68
CA LEU A 89 14.51 2.21 -9.08
C LEU A 89 13.90 3.27 -10.01
N LEU A 90 12.62 3.57 -9.82
CA LEU A 90 11.88 4.55 -10.63
C LEU A 90 12.39 5.98 -10.36
N SER A 91 12.70 6.29 -9.10
CA SER A 91 13.27 7.58 -8.70
C SER A 91 14.74 7.73 -9.12
N ALA A 92 15.52 6.64 -9.13
CA ALA A 92 16.94 6.64 -9.46
C ALA A 92 17.25 6.42 -10.95
N GLY A 93 16.24 6.38 -11.83
CA GLY A 93 16.46 6.25 -13.28
C GLY A 93 16.98 4.87 -13.72
N GLY A 94 16.53 3.79 -13.08
CA GLY A 94 16.71 2.42 -13.59
C GLY A 94 18.03 1.71 -13.24
N ARG A 95 18.81 2.20 -12.27
CA ARG A 95 19.94 1.42 -11.72
C ARG A 95 19.53 0.74 -10.41
N PRO A 96 19.48 -0.61 -10.35
CA PRO A 96 19.29 -1.31 -9.09
C PRO A 96 20.44 -0.99 -8.12
N PRO A 97 20.14 -0.77 -6.82
CA PRO A 97 21.20 -0.71 -5.83
C PRO A 97 21.97 -2.04 -5.85
N PRO A 98 23.30 -2.02 -5.69
CA PRO A 98 24.06 -3.25 -5.53
C PRO A 98 23.54 -3.97 -4.27
N MET A 99 23.14 -5.23 -4.45
CA MET A 99 22.78 -6.15 -3.36
C MET A 99 23.96 -6.41 -2.44
#